data_AF-A0A2H9NCJ9-F1
#
_entry.id   AF-A0A2H9NCJ9-F1
#
_cell.length_a   1.000
_cell.length_b   1.000
_cell.length_c   1.000
_cell.angle_alpha   90.00
_cell.angle_beta   90.00
_cell.angle_gamma   90.00
#
_symmetry.space_group_name_H-M   'P 1'
#
loop_
_entity.id
_entity.type
_entity.pdbx_description
1 polymer ?
#
loop_
_entity_poly.entity_id
_entity_poly.type
_entity_poly.pdbx_seq_one_letter_code
_entity_poly.pdbx_strand_id
1 'polypeptide(L)'
;KEVKKNVEVCTPLKTSINKLNYSNFFVKKVVRGGSFGLSTNLDAYFGKADKLAGSVVCLADKPVPITDELGLKIKMIDNIKPKVNDLLLINVWTNRTTGVVAKVQDNTVKVNLKLPVANVKGERVAISTREGNRWKLSGWGEII
;
A
#
# COMPACT_ATOMS: atom_id res chain seq x y z
N LYS A 1 13.69 -24.51 -18.05
CA LYS A 1 13.23 -24.77 -16.67
C LYS A 1 14.39 -24.46 -15.73
N GLU A 2 14.47 -23.22 -15.22
CA GLU A 2 15.34 -22.91 -14.08
C GLU A 2 14.45 -22.39 -12.96
N VAL A 3 14.21 -23.25 -11.98
CA VAL A 3 13.48 -22.94 -10.75
C VAL A 3 14.51 -22.33 -9.79
N LYS A 4 14.70 -21.03 -9.88
CA LYS A 4 15.31 -20.24 -8.81
C LYS A 4 14.15 -19.77 -7.92
N LYS A 5 14.25 -20.04 -6.61
CA LYS A 5 13.33 -19.70 -5.49
C LYS A 5 12.15 -18.78 -5.90
N ASN A 6 10.91 -19.21 -5.61
CA ASN A 6 9.66 -18.42 -5.71
C ASN A 6 9.79 -17.04 -5.04
N VAL A 7 10.42 -16.09 -5.71
CA VAL A 7 10.46 -14.68 -5.32
C VAL A 7 9.58 -13.99 -6.34
N GLU A 8 8.35 -13.71 -5.93
CA GLU A 8 7.42 -12.92 -6.74
C GLU A 8 7.96 -11.48 -6.81
N VAL A 9 8.57 -11.11 -7.94
CA VAL A 9 9.12 -9.75 -8.11
C VAL A 9 8.02 -8.83 -8.63
N CYS A 10 7.64 -7.84 -7.82
CA CYS A 10 6.73 -6.79 -8.25
C CYS A 10 7.41 -5.89 -9.30
N THR A 11 6.85 -5.85 -10.51
CA THR A 11 7.36 -5.01 -11.60
C THR A 11 6.43 -3.81 -11.81
N PRO A 12 6.93 -2.56 -11.74
CA PRO A 12 6.10 -1.37 -11.92
C PRO A 12 5.63 -1.23 -13.37
N LEU A 13 4.38 -0.81 -13.54
CA LEU A 13 3.80 -0.50 -14.85
C LEU A 13 4.25 0.89 -15.31
N LYS A 14 4.83 0.98 -16.51
CA LYS A 14 5.23 2.25 -17.12
C LYS A 14 4.19 2.65 -18.17
N THR A 15 3.80 3.92 -18.15
CA THR A 15 2.85 4.48 -19.11
C THR A 15 3.06 5.98 -19.26
N SER A 16 2.43 6.55 -20.29
CA SER A 16 2.38 7.99 -20.53
C SER A 16 0.99 8.55 -20.24
N ILE A 17 0.94 9.80 -19.77
CA ILE A 17 -0.30 10.52 -19.54
C ILE A 17 -0.85 11.01 -20.88
N ASN A 18 -2.11 10.73 -21.16
CA ASN A 18 -2.80 11.18 -22.36
C ASN A 18 -3.64 12.43 -22.08
N LYS A 19 -4.55 12.36 -21.09
CA LYS A 19 -5.46 13.45 -20.71
C LYS A 19 -5.70 13.49 -19.20
N LEU A 20 -6.06 14.67 -18.72
CA LEU A 20 -6.53 14.88 -17.35
C LEU A 20 -7.99 15.32 -17.39
N ASN A 21 -8.83 14.65 -16.61
CA ASN A 21 -10.26 14.90 -16.55
C ASN A 21 -10.62 15.36 -15.14
N TYR A 22 -11.38 16.44 -15.03
CA TYR A 22 -11.97 16.87 -13.78
C TYR A 22 -13.47 17.02 -13.99
N SER A 23 -14.25 16.12 -13.38
CA SER A 23 -15.69 16.00 -13.68
C SER A 23 -15.91 15.88 -15.21
N ASN A 24 -16.65 16.81 -15.81
CA ASN A 24 -16.97 16.82 -17.24
C ASN A 24 -15.99 17.63 -18.09
N PHE A 25 -14.90 18.13 -17.52
CA PHE A 25 -13.96 19.03 -18.21
C PHE A 25 -12.58 18.41 -18.39
N PHE A 26 -11.99 18.65 -19.55
CA PHE A 26 -10.57 18.38 -19.81
C PHE A 26 -9.73 19.55 -19.28
N VAL A 27 -8.73 19.23 -18.45
CA VAL A 27 -7.85 20.23 -17.83
C VAL A 27 -6.40 20.01 -18.27
N LYS A 28 -5.62 21.10 -18.34
CA LYS A 28 -4.18 21.01 -18.69
C LYS A 28 -3.29 20.77 -17.47
N LYS A 29 -3.74 21.17 -16.28
CA LYS A 29 -2.98 21.08 -15.03
C LYS A 29 -3.93 20.80 -13.88
N VAL A 30 -3.46 19.97 -12.96
CA VAL A 30 -4.10 19.73 -11.66
C VAL A 30 -3.15 20.21 -10.57
N VAL A 31 -3.73 20.66 -9.46
CA VAL A 31 -2.99 21.06 -8.26
C VAL A 31 -3.32 20.07 -7.15
N ARG A 32 -2.58 20.16 -6.03
CA ARG A 32 -2.84 19.32 -4.85
C ARG A 32 -4.28 19.52 -4.34
N GLY A 33 -4.91 18.42 -3.95
CA GLY A 33 -6.26 18.41 -3.37
C GLY A 33 -7.36 18.10 -4.39
N GLY A 34 -8.33 17.28 -3.98
CA GLY A 34 -9.42 16.78 -4.84
C GLY A 34 -9.10 15.46 -5.54
N SER A 35 -10.07 14.96 -6.30
CA SER A 35 -9.94 13.78 -7.16
C SER A 35 -10.03 14.19 -8.63
N PHE A 36 -9.29 13.51 -9.49
CA PHE A 36 -9.32 13.73 -10.93
C PHE A 36 -9.09 12.41 -11.66
N GLY A 37 -9.56 12.33 -12.90
CA GLY A 37 -9.30 11.21 -13.80
C GLY A 37 -7.96 11.37 -14.50
N LEU A 38 -7.09 10.37 -14.37
CA LEU A 38 -5.84 10.28 -15.10
C LEU A 38 -5.99 9.30 -16.26
N SER A 39 -6.13 9.80 -17.49
CA SER A 39 -6.16 8.95 -18.68
C SER A 39 -4.73 8.59 -19.09
N THR A 40 -4.44 7.30 -19.14
CA THR A 40 -3.12 6.75 -19.50
C THR A 40 -3.23 5.94 -20.80
N ASN A 41 -2.08 5.59 -21.38
CA ASN A 41 -1.99 4.68 -22.53
C ASN A 41 -1.85 3.20 -22.09
N LEU A 42 -2.23 2.86 -20.86
CA LEU A 42 -2.29 1.46 -20.41
C LEU A 42 -3.42 0.73 -21.12
N ASP A 43 -3.24 -0.58 -21.33
CA ASP A 43 -4.31 -1.45 -21.77
C ASP A 43 -5.48 -1.42 -20.76
N ALA A 44 -6.71 -1.31 -21.27
CA ALA A 44 -7.93 -1.30 -20.48
C ALA A 44 -8.06 -2.53 -19.55
N TYR A 45 -7.41 -3.65 -19.89
CA TYR A 45 -7.32 -4.85 -19.06
C TYR A 45 -6.78 -4.56 -17.65
N PHE A 46 -5.82 -3.64 -17.51
CA PHE A 46 -5.23 -3.28 -16.22
C PHE A 46 -6.18 -2.45 -15.37
N GLY A 47 -6.99 -1.57 -15.97
CA GLY A 47 -7.96 -0.73 -15.26
C GLY A 47 -9.29 -1.41 -14.94
N LYS A 48 -9.59 -2.55 -15.58
CA LYS A 48 -10.87 -3.26 -15.43
C LYS A 48 -11.09 -3.74 -13.99
N ALA A 49 -12.31 -3.56 -13.49
CA ALA A 49 -12.77 -4.07 -12.18
C ALA A 49 -11.87 -3.64 -11.01
N ASP A 50 -11.45 -2.36 -11.00
CA ASP A 50 -10.69 -1.74 -9.90
C ASP A 50 -9.37 -2.44 -9.55
N LYS A 51 -8.77 -3.17 -10.51
CA LYS A 51 -7.48 -3.85 -10.33
C LYS A 51 -6.34 -2.92 -9.90
N LEU A 52 -6.41 -1.63 -10.24
CA LEU A 52 -5.42 -0.63 -9.86
C LEU A 52 -5.77 0.10 -8.55
N ALA A 53 -6.86 -0.26 -7.87
CA ALA A 53 -7.23 0.36 -6.60
C ALA A 53 -6.11 0.18 -5.55
N GLY A 54 -5.73 1.27 -4.89
CA GLY A 54 -4.62 1.28 -3.94
C GLY A 54 -3.23 1.35 -4.57
N SER A 55 -3.12 1.44 -5.89
CA SER A 55 -1.83 1.67 -6.56
C SER A 55 -1.34 3.11 -6.37
N VAL A 56 -0.03 3.28 -6.35
CA VAL A 56 0.63 4.59 -6.29
C VAL A 56 1.21 4.92 -7.65
N VAL A 57 0.93 6.13 -8.13
CA VAL A 57 1.51 6.67 -9.37
C VAL A 57 2.65 7.61 -9.02
N CYS A 58 3.78 7.45 -9.69
CA CYS A 58 4.95 8.31 -9.54
C CYS A 58 5.53 8.66 -10.92
N LEU A 59 6.38 9.68 -10.97
CA LEU A 59 7.11 9.99 -12.19
C LEU A 59 8.18 8.92 -12.44
N ALA A 60 8.45 8.62 -13.70
CA ALA A 60 9.38 7.54 -14.07
C ALA A 60 10.83 7.82 -13.62
N ASP A 61 11.21 9.09 -13.47
CA ASP A 61 12.50 9.55 -12.97
C ASP A 61 12.59 9.53 -11.43
N LYS A 62 11.45 9.43 -10.73
CA LYS A 62 11.35 9.46 -9.27
C LYS A 62 10.51 8.27 -8.76
N PRO A 63 11.02 7.03 -8.91
CA PRO A 63 10.31 5.84 -8.45
C PRO A 63 10.18 5.84 -6.94
N VAL A 64 9.03 5.37 -6.46
CA VAL A 64 8.78 5.14 -5.03
C VAL A 64 9.29 3.75 -4.67
N PRO A 65 10.06 3.58 -3.59
CA PRO A 65 10.54 2.26 -3.16
C PRO A 65 9.37 1.33 -2.81
N ILE A 66 9.49 0.06 -3.19
CA ILE A 66 8.49 -0.98 -2.94
C ILE A 66 9.13 -2.03 -2.04
N THR A 67 8.38 -2.54 -1.07
CA THR A 67 8.86 -3.57 -0.12
C THR A 67 7.77 -4.58 0.21
N ASP A 68 8.19 -5.81 0.48
CA ASP A 68 7.35 -6.88 1.03
C ASP A 68 7.45 -6.95 2.56
N GLU A 69 8.41 -6.25 3.16
CA GLU A 69 8.59 -6.17 4.61
C GLU A 69 8.46 -4.73 5.09
N LEU A 70 7.68 -4.52 6.15
CA LEU A 70 7.42 -3.20 6.71
C LEU A 70 7.85 -3.14 8.18
N GLY A 71 8.71 -2.18 8.51
CA GLY A 71 9.01 -1.80 9.89
C GLY A 71 8.04 -0.71 10.33
N LEU A 72 7.35 -0.93 11.44
CA LEU A 72 6.35 -0.01 11.98
C LEU A 72 6.64 0.33 13.43
N LYS A 73 6.63 1.61 13.77
CA LYS A 73 6.51 2.09 15.15
C LYS A 73 5.03 2.28 15.47
N ILE A 74 4.47 1.42 16.32
CA ILE A 74 3.02 1.29 16.53
C ILE A 74 2.53 2.03 17.79
N LYS A 75 1.27 2.48 17.73
CA LYS A 75 0.47 2.95 18.86
C LYS A 75 -0.91 2.30 18.79
N MET A 76 -1.22 1.46 19.77
CA MET A 76 -2.48 0.71 19.85
C MET A 76 -3.51 1.48 20.69
N ILE A 77 -4.80 1.31 20.38
CA ILE A 77 -5.92 1.94 21.08
C ILE A 77 -6.24 1.16 22.37
N ASP A 78 -6.44 -0.14 22.26
CA ASP A 78 -6.91 -0.99 23.38
C ASP A 78 -5.77 -1.56 24.24
N ASN A 79 -4.55 -1.02 24.14
CA ASN A 79 -3.30 -1.57 24.73
C ASN A 79 -2.96 -3.04 24.39
N ILE A 80 -3.77 -3.71 23.55
CA ILE A 80 -3.48 -5.06 23.06
C ILE A 80 -2.36 -4.95 22.03
N LYS A 81 -1.17 -5.42 22.40
CA LYS A 81 -0.02 -5.46 21.49
C LYS A 81 -0.12 -6.67 20.55
N PRO A 82 0.18 -6.48 19.25
CA PRO A 82 0.27 -7.60 18.33
C PRO A 82 1.42 -8.52 18.76
N LYS A 83 1.21 -9.83 18.59
CA LYS A 83 2.18 -10.89 18.88
C LYS A 83 2.83 -11.38 17.59
N VAL A 84 3.95 -12.08 17.72
CA VAL A 84 4.58 -12.78 16.60
C VAL A 84 3.58 -13.79 16.03
N ASN A 85 3.53 -13.88 14.70
CA ASN A 85 2.57 -14.66 13.90
C ASN A 85 1.12 -14.15 13.89
N ASP A 86 0.82 -13.00 14.50
CA ASP A 86 -0.51 -12.39 14.34
C ASP A 86 -0.71 -11.92 12.90
N LEU A 87 -1.92 -12.16 12.38
CA LEU A 87 -2.35 -11.65 11.08
C LEU A 87 -2.98 -10.27 11.25
N LEU A 88 -2.39 -9.26 10.63
CA LEU A 88 -2.83 -7.88 10.66
C LEU A 88 -3.34 -7.46 9.27
N LEU A 89 -4.36 -6.61 9.26
CA LEU A 89 -4.74 -5.85 8.08
C LEU A 89 -4.15 -4.45 8.18
N ILE A 90 -3.36 -4.10 7.17
CA ILE A 90 -2.54 -2.91 7.13
C ILE A 90 -3.01 -2.02 5.98
N ASN A 91 -3.34 -0.78 6.30
CA ASN A 91 -3.69 0.23 5.30
C ASN A 91 -2.57 1.26 5.21
N VAL A 92 -1.84 1.23 4.09
CA VAL A 92 -0.80 2.21 3.75
C VAL A 92 -1.37 3.13 2.68
N TRP A 93 -1.67 4.37 3.06
CA TRP A 93 -2.42 5.30 2.22
C TRP A 93 -3.75 4.70 1.72
N THR A 94 -3.87 4.47 0.42
CA THR A 94 -5.03 3.86 -0.24
C THR A 94 -4.87 2.36 -0.48
N ASN A 95 -3.67 1.81 -0.24
CA ASN A 95 -3.39 0.38 -0.40
C ASN A 95 -3.78 -0.39 0.87
N ARG A 96 -4.44 -1.53 0.67
CA ARG A 96 -4.85 -2.45 1.74
C ARG A 96 -4.20 -3.80 1.51
N THR A 97 -3.35 -4.21 2.45
CA THR A 97 -2.64 -5.49 2.41
C THR A 97 -2.78 -6.21 3.75
N THR A 98 -2.71 -7.54 3.74
CA THR A 98 -2.59 -8.33 4.96
C THR A 98 -1.13 -8.63 5.21
N GLY A 99 -0.70 -8.66 6.47
CA GLY A 99 0.66 -9.02 6.82
C GLY A 99 0.73 -9.83 8.10
N VAL A 100 1.76 -10.67 8.20
CA VAL A 100 2.05 -11.50 9.37
C VAL A 100 3.18 -10.86 10.16
N VAL A 101 2.99 -10.72 11.47
CA VAL A 101 4.00 -10.15 12.35
C VAL A 101 5.19 -11.10 12.47
N ALA A 102 6.35 -10.68 11.97
CA ALA A 102 7.59 -11.45 12.01
C ALA A 102 8.36 -11.23 13.32
N LYS A 103 8.38 -9.99 13.83
CA LYS A 103 9.10 -9.65 15.06
C LYS A 103 8.41 -8.49 15.79
N VAL A 104 8.42 -8.55 17.11
CA VAL A 104 7.94 -7.49 18.00
C VAL A 104 9.09 -7.09 18.92
N GLN A 105 9.36 -5.79 19.02
CA GLN A 105 10.35 -5.21 19.93
C GLN A 105 9.80 -3.90 20.50
N ASP A 106 9.42 -3.92 21.78
CA ASP A 106 8.80 -2.79 22.51
C ASP A 106 7.54 -2.24 21.83
N ASN A 107 7.70 -1.15 21.06
CA ASN A 107 6.66 -0.48 20.28
C ASN A 107 6.97 -0.51 18.77
N THR A 108 7.92 -1.35 18.36
CA THR A 108 8.31 -1.55 16.96
C THR A 108 7.92 -2.96 16.53
N VAL A 109 7.37 -3.08 15.34
CA VAL A 109 6.91 -4.35 14.77
C VAL A 109 7.45 -4.46 13.36
N LYS A 110 7.97 -5.65 13.01
CA LYS A 110 8.26 -6.02 11.63
C LYS A 110 7.14 -6.91 11.12
N VAL A 111 6.58 -6.55 9.97
CA VAL A 111 5.49 -7.29 9.34
C VAL A 111 5.89 -7.72 7.93
N ASN A 112 5.69 -9.00 7.63
CA ASN A 112 5.83 -9.55 6.29
C ASN A 112 4.49 -9.43 5.59
N LEU A 113 4.45 -8.66 4.51
CA LEU A 113 3.23 -8.34 3.77
C LEU A 113 2.95 -9.42 2.74
N LYS A 114 1.66 -9.67 2.49
CA LYS A 114 1.21 -10.56 1.42
C LYS A 114 1.34 -9.91 0.04
N LEU A 115 1.08 -8.61 -0.03
CA LEU A 115 1.23 -7.80 -1.23
C LEU A 115 2.25 -6.68 -0.98
N PRO A 116 3.14 -6.41 -1.94
CA PRO A 116 4.10 -5.31 -1.85
C PRO A 116 3.40 -3.97 -1.68
N VAL A 117 4.01 -3.09 -0.90
CA VAL A 117 3.52 -1.72 -0.70
C VAL A 117 4.62 -0.70 -0.93
N ALA A 118 4.21 0.53 -1.22
CA ALA A 118 5.11 1.69 -1.26
C ALA A 118 5.67 1.97 0.14
N ASN A 119 7.00 2.04 0.25
CA ASN A 119 7.73 2.26 1.50
C ASN A 119 8.18 3.71 1.65
N VAL A 120 7.27 4.59 2.03
CA VAL A 120 7.61 5.98 2.32
C VAL A 120 7.81 6.14 3.82
N LYS A 121 9.06 6.39 4.24
CA LYS A 121 9.41 6.55 5.66
C LYS A 121 8.68 7.74 6.28
N GLY A 122 8.26 7.60 7.54
CA GLY A 122 7.53 8.63 8.29
C GLY A 122 6.04 8.69 7.98
N GLU A 123 5.56 7.91 7.01
CA GLU A 123 4.13 7.87 6.69
C GLU A 123 3.33 7.08 7.71
N ARG A 124 2.07 7.51 7.89
CA ARG A 124 1.15 6.88 8.82
C ARG A 124 0.44 5.70 8.18
N VAL A 125 0.24 4.67 8.99
CA VAL A 125 -0.36 3.41 8.60
C VAL A 125 -1.43 3.04 9.61
N ALA A 126 -2.60 2.63 9.15
CA ALA A 126 -3.65 2.11 10.02
C ALA A 126 -3.51 0.60 10.18
N ILE A 127 -3.70 0.11 11.40
CA ILE A 127 -3.52 -1.29 11.78
C ILE A 127 -4.84 -1.82 12.31
N SER A 128 -5.35 -2.86 11.68
CA SER A 128 -6.55 -3.57 12.12
C SER A 128 -6.21 -5.01 12.49
N THR A 129 -6.68 -5.47 13.65
CA THR A 129 -6.60 -6.89 14.04
C THR A 129 -7.89 -7.61 13.63
N ARG A 130 -7.82 -8.94 13.58
CA ARG A 130 -8.98 -9.77 13.32
C ARG A 130 -9.66 -10.15 14.64
N GLU A 131 -10.93 -9.78 14.78
CA GLU A 131 -11.79 -10.23 15.88
C GLU A 131 -12.91 -11.11 15.30
N GLY A 132 -12.78 -12.42 15.46
CA GLY A 132 -13.65 -13.41 14.84
C GLY A 132 -13.64 -13.32 13.30
N ASN A 133 -14.76 -12.91 12.72
CA ASN A 133 -14.95 -12.76 11.28
C ASN A 133 -14.85 -11.31 10.77
N ARG A 134 -14.50 -10.34 11.63
CA ARG A 134 -14.42 -8.93 11.27
C ARG A 134 -13.02 -8.38 11.54
N TRP A 135 -12.65 -7.36 10.76
CA TRP A 135 -11.47 -6.55 11.04
C TRP A 135 -11.89 -5.38 11.93
N LYS A 136 -11.17 -5.17 13.02
CA LYS A 136 -11.37 -4.03 13.92
C LYS A 136 -10.13 -3.15 13.85
N LEU A 137 -10.33 -1.84 13.73
CA LEU A 137 -9.24 -0.87 13.84
C LEU A 137 -8.69 -0.91 15.27
N SER A 138 -7.42 -1.27 15.41
CA SER A 138 -6.79 -1.51 16.72
C SER A 138 -5.68 -0.53 17.03
N GLY A 139 -5.18 0.20 16.03
CA GLY A 139 -4.11 1.16 16.21
C GLY A 139 -3.67 1.81 14.91
N TRP A 140 -2.61 2.58 15.03
CA TRP A 140 -1.89 3.16 13.90
C TRP A 140 -0.38 3.06 14.15
N GLY A 141 0.41 3.25 13.11
CA GLY A 141 1.86 3.28 13.22
C GLY A 141 2.50 4.20 12.20
N GLU A 142 3.81 4.33 12.32
CA GLU A 142 4.67 5.11 11.45
C GLU A 142 5.74 4.20 10.84
N ILE A 143 5.98 4.33 9.53
CA ILE A 143 6.97 3.53 8.80
C ILE A 143 8.39 3.99 9.14
N ILE A 144 9.28 3.05 9.51
CA ILE A 144 10.68 3.31 9.88
C ILE A 144 11.70 2.70 8.92
#